data_AF-A0A231P2I4-F1
#
_entry.id   AF-A0A231P2I4-F1
#
_cell.length_a   1.000
_cell.length_b   1.000
_cell.length_c   1.000
_cell.angle_alpha   90.00
_cell.angle_beta   90.00
_cell.angle_gamma   90.00
#
_symmetry.space_group_name_H-M   'P 1'
#
loop_
_entity.id
_entity.type
_entity.pdbx_description
1 polymer ?
#
loop_
_entity_poly.entity_id
_entity_poly.type
_entity_poly.pdbx_seq_one_letter_code
_entity_poly.pdbx_strand_id
1 'polypeptide(L)'
;MAAEKAKKAQFWPVLALCLALALSLGACAPREHRPLTFEEQQDLEAYRQCKREATSMNPEWRGDSSYFPWRAYFDMCMRRMGVSDERMRHMHIWI
;
A
#
# COMPACT_ATOMS: atom_id res chain seq x y z
N MET A 1 19.11 -47.83 20.60
CA MET A 1 18.31 -46.97 19.71
C MET A 1 17.92 -45.68 20.45
N ALA A 2 18.86 -44.75 20.67
CA ALA A 2 18.58 -43.49 21.37
C ALA A 2 19.35 -42.28 20.82
N ALA A 3 20.35 -42.52 19.95
CA ALA A 3 21.26 -41.49 19.47
C ALA A 3 20.71 -40.65 18.30
N GLU A 4 19.70 -41.13 17.56
CA GLU A 4 19.14 -40.37 16.42
C GLU A 4 18.16 -39.27 16.83
N LYS A 5 17.46 -39.41 17.97
CA LYS A 5 16.48 -38.41 18.42
C LYS A 5 17.13 -37.11 18.90
N ALA A 6 18.32 -37.21 19.48
CA ALA A 6 19.05 -36.06 20.04
C ALA A 6 19.52 -35.07 18.96
N LYS A 7 19.94 -35.58 17.79
CA LYS A 7 20.39 -34.72 16.68
C LYS A 7 19.24 -33.87 16.14
N LYS A 8 18.06 -34.45 15.90
CA LYS A 8 16.88 -33.71 15.42
C LYS A 8 16.43 -32.59 16.37
N ALA A 9 16.48 -32.83 17.68
CA ALA A 9 16.11 -31.84 18.68
C ALA A 9 17.12 -30.67 18.76
N GLN A 10 18.39 -30.92 18.44
CA GLN A 10 19.46 -29.93 18.57
C GLN A 10 19.64 -29.01 17.34
N PHE A 11 19.21 -29.45 16.15
CA PHE A 11 19.20 -28.59 14.96
C PHE A 11 18.02 -27.63 14.93
N TRP A 12 16.95 -27.94 15.65
CA TRP A 12 15.75 -27.10 15.70
C TRP A 12 15.96 -25.70 16.29
N PRO A 13 16.68 -25.53 17.43
CA PRO A 13 16.98 -24.20 17.95
C PRO A 13 17.88 -23.39 17.03
N VAL A 14 18.82 -24.02 16.31
CA VAL A 14 19.69 -23.35 15.33
C VAL A 14 18.88 -22.86 14.13
N LEU A 15 17.99 -23.72 13.60
CA LEU A 15 17.11 -23.37 12.49
C LEU A 15 16.15 -22.24 12.86
N ALA A 16 15.59 -22.28 14.08
CA ALA A 16 14.73 -21.23 14.61
C ALA A 16 15.49 -19.91 14.80
N LEU A 17 16.74 -19.95 15.27
CA LEU A 17 17.60 -18.77 15.38
C LEU A 17 17.89 -18.15 14.01
N CYS A 18 18.20 -18.97 13.00
CA CYS A 18 18.45 -18.50 11.64
C CYS A 18 17.22 -17.88 10.99
N LEU A 19 16.02 -18.46 11.21
CA LEU A 19 14.76 -17.91 10.73
C LEU A 19 14.41 -16.59 11.42
N ALA A 20 14.61 -16.49 12.74
CA ALA A 20 14.42 -15.25 13.49
C ALA A 20 15.39 -14.15 13.03
N LEU A 21 16.66 -14.50 12.77
CA LEU A 21 17.64 -13.57 12.20
C LEU A 21 17.26 -13.13 10.78
N ALA A 22 16.82 -14.04 9.93
CA ALA A 22 16.40 -13.71 8.56
C ALA A 22 15.19 -12.77 8.55
N LEU A 23 14.23 -12.96 9.46
CA LEU A 23 13.07 -12.09 9.62
C LEU A 23 13.44 -10.70 10.15
N SER A 24 14.36 -10.61 11.12
CA SER A 24 14.81 -9.31 11.63
C SER A 24 15.64 -8.53 10.62
N LEU A 25 16.49 -9.21 9.83
CA LEU A 25 17.24 -8.61 8.72
C LEU A 25 16.32 -8.18 7.57
N GLY A 26 15.28 -8.97 7.25
CA GLY A 26 14.29 -8.62 6.22
C GLY A 26 13.38 -7.46 6.61
N ALA A 27 13.10 -7.28 7.90
CA ALA A 27 12.32 -6.15 8.42
C ALA A 27 13.13 -4.84 8.53
N CYS A 28 14.46 -4.94 8.69
CA CYS A 28 15.36 -3.79 8.74
C CYS A 28 15.94 -3.39 7.38
N ALA A 29 15.71 -4.16 6.31
CA ALA A 29 16.04 -3.71 4.97
C ALA A 29 15.24 -2.43 4.67
N PRO A 30 15.88 -1.29 4.38
CA PRO A 30 15.16 -0.10 3.99
C PRO A 30 14.33 -0.46 2.76
N ARG A 31 13.00 -0.39 2.90
CA ARG A 31 12.12 -0.38 1.73
C ARG A 31 12.57 0.82 0.90
N GLU A 32 13.32 0.58 -0.17
CA GLU A 32 13.63 1.61 -1.16
C GLU A 32 12.32 2.07 -1.79
N HIS A 33 11.61 2.97 -1.11
CA HIS A 33 10.64 3.82 -1.76
C HIS A 33 11.44 4.83 -2.55
N ARG A 34 11.51 4.63 -3.87
CA ARG A 34 12.04 5.65 -4.75
C ARG A 34 11.35 6.98 -4.42
N PRO A 35 12.09 8.09 -4.40
CA PRO A 35 11.46 9.39 -4.25
C PRO A 35 10.42 9.55 -5.36
N LEU A 36 9.26 10.09 -4.98
CA LEU A 36 8.20 10.39 -5.93
C LEU A 36 8.73 11.40 -6.94
N THR A 37 8.44 11.14 -8.22
CA THR A 37 8.68 12.12 -9.28
C THR A 37 7.77 13.33 -9.09
N PHE A 38 8.11 14.45 -9.72
CA PHE A 38 7.29 15.66 -9.67
C PHE A 38 5.84 15.40 -10.12
N GLU A 39 5.66 14.64 -11.20
CA GLU A 39 4.35 14.26 -11.71
C GLU A 39 3.55 13.44 -10.69
N GLU A 40 4.20 12.51 -9.99
CA GLU A 40 3.57 11.73 -8.91
C GLU A 40 3.16 12.59 -7.71
N GLN A 41 3.96 13.61 -7.39
CA GLN A 41 3.60 14.55 -6.34
C GLN A 41 2.39 15.39 -6.72
N GLN A 42 2.34 15.89 -7.95
CA GLN A 42 1.21 16.64 -8.48
C GLN A 42 -0.07 15.79 -8.48
N ASP A 43 0.03 14.53 -8.90
CA ASP A 43 -1.11 13.62 -8.89
C ASP A 43 -1.62 13.32 -7.48
N LEU A 44 -0.71 13.16 -6.50
CA LEU A 44 -1.07 12.95 -5.10
C LEU A 44 -1.77 14.18 -4.50
N GLU A 45 -1.36 15.37 -4.91
CA GLU A 45 -2.01 16.61 -4.51
C GLU A 45 -3.41 16.72 -5.11
N ALA A 46 -3.57 16.39 -6.39
CA ALA A 46 -4.86 16.27 -7.05
C ALA A 46 -5.77 15.26 -6.33
N TYR A 47 -5.24 14.07 -5.99
CA TYR A 47 -5.97 13.06 -5.22
C TYR A 47 -6.49 13.63 -3.89
N ARG A 48 -5.63 14.30 -3.12
CA ARG A 48 -6.01 14.88 -1.82
C ARG A 48 -7.10 15.94 -1.96
N GLN A 49 -6.98 16.80 -2.97
CA GLN A 49 -7.97 17.83 -3.24
C GLN A 49 -9.31 17.20 -3.66
N CYS A 50 -9.30 16.37 -4.70
CA CYS A 50 -10.50 15.73 -5.24
C CYS A 50 -11.22 14.87 -4.22
N LYS A 51 -10.49 14.16 -3.35
CA LYS A 51 -11.05 13.40 -2.24
C LYS A 51 -11.77 14.31 -1.24
N ARG A 52 -11.18 15.45 -0.86
CA ARG A 52 -11.81 16.41 0.06
C ARG A 52 -13.10 16.99 -0.54
N GLU A 53 -13.05 17.40 -1.80
CA GLU A 53 -14.23 17.95 -2.49
C GLU A 53 -15.34 16.90 -2.61
N ALA A 54 -15.03 15.71 -3.13
CA ALA A 54 -15.99 14.60 -3.24
C ALA A 54 -16.63 14.27 -1.88
N THR A 55 -15.84 14.24 -0.80
CA THR A 55 -16.33 13.97 0.55
C THR A 55 -17.24 15.09 1.06
N SER A 56 -16.89 16.35 0.81
CA SER A 56 -17.67 17.50 1.25
C SER A 56 -19.04 17.58 0.58
N MET A 57 -19.13 17.14 -0.68
CA MET A 57 -20.37 17.15 -1.47
C MET A 57 -21.26 15.92 -1.24
N ASN A 58 -20.71 14.84 -0.68
CA ASN A 58 -21.41 13.57 -0.48
C ASN A 58 -21.30 13.17 1.01
N PRO A 59 -21.99 13.86 1.93
CA PRO A 59 -21.89 13.58 3.38
C PRO A 59 -22.37 12.17 3.77
N GLU A 60 -23.20 11.54 2.94
CA GLU A 60 -23.64 10.16 3.08
C GLU A 60 -22.57 9.12 2.72
N TRP A 61 -21.47 9.55 2.08
CA TRP A 61 -20.33 8.69 1.78
C TRP A 61 -19.63 8.25 3.07
N ARG A 62 -19.61 6.94 3.33
CA ARG A 62 -19.02 6.34 4.54
C ARG A 62 -17.65 5.71 4.30
N GLY A 63 -16.86 6.30 3.41
CA GLY A 63 -15.58 5.72 2.99
C GLY A 63 -15.70 4.63 1.91
N ASP A 64 -16.90 4.36 1.42
CA ASP A 64 -17.14 3.39 0.36
C ASP A 64 -16.87 4.00 -1.02
N SER A 65 -15.74 3.68 -1.64
CA SER A 65 -15.38 4.16 -2.98
C SER A 65 -16.24 3.56 -4.10
N SER A 66 -17.09 2.58 -3.82
CA SER A 66 -18.10 2.08 -4.76
C SER A 66 -19.37 2.94 -4.77
N TYR A 67 -19.57 3.80 -3.77
CA TYR A 67 -20.70 4.73 -3.72
C TYR A 67 -20.67 5.68 -4.91
N PHE A 68 -21.62 5.50 -5.83
CA PHE A 68 -21.58 6.08 -7.17
C PHE A 68 -21.46 7.61 -7.18
N PRO A 69 -22.24 8.39 -6.41
CA PRO A 69 -22.14 9.86 -6.42
C PRO A 69 -20.75 10.37 -6.03
N TRP A 70 -20.16 9.82 -4.97
CA TRP A 70 -18.81 10.16 -4.55
C TRP A 70 -17.78 9.78 -5.61
N ARG A 71 -17.86 8.54 -6.13
CA ARG A 71 -16.93 8.03 -7.14
C ARG A 71 -16.98 8.83 -8.43
N ALA A 72 -18.18 9.12 -8.93
CA ALA A 72 -18.36 9.86 -10.17
C ALA A 72 -17.78 11.27 -10.07
N TYR A 73 -17.98 11.95 -8.93
CA TYR A 73 -17.37 13.25 -8.70
C TYR A 73 -15.85 13.16 -8.60
N PHE A 74 -15.34 12.19 -7.83
CA PHE A 74 -13.90 11.97 -7.67
C PHE A 74 -13.20 11.72 -9.03
N ASP A 75 -13.72 10.78 -9.83
CA ASP A 75 -13.17 10.45 -11.15
C ASP A 75 -13.20 11.66 -12.10
N MET A 76 -14.28 12.44 -12.08
CA MET A 76 -14.38 13.67 -12.87
C MET A 76 -13.34 14.71 -12.43
N CYS A 77 -13.21 14.95 -11.13
CA CYS A 77 -12.24 15.91 -10.58
C CYS A 77 -10.80 15.52 -10.95
N MET A 78 -10.44 14.24 -10.80
CA MET A 78 -9.10 13.76 -11.15
C MET A 78 -8.79 13.97 -12.64
N ARG A 79 -9.74 13.67 -13.53
CA ARG A 79 -9.59 13.94 -14.98
C ARG A 79 -9.44 15.43 -15.26
N ARG A 80 -10.18 16.29 -14.56
CA ARG A 80 -10.06 17.75 -14.69
C ARG A 80 -8.68 18.26 -14.29
N MET A 81 -8.04 17.63 -13.31
CA MET A 81 -6.66 17.93 -12.89
C MET A 81 -5.60 17.37 -13.84
N GLY A 82 -6.01 16.67 -14.91
CA GLY A 82 -5.11 16.11 -15.92
C GLY A 82 -4.65 14.67 -15.63
N VAL A 83 -5.18 14.02 -14.58
CA VAL A 83 -4.81 12.65 -14.24
C VAL A 83 -5.51 11.67 -15.18
N SER A 84 -4.75 10.83 -15.89
CA SER A 84 -5.30 9.87 -16.85
C SER A 84 -5.99 8.68 -16.17
N ASP A 85 -6.91 8.02 -16.88
CA ASP A 85 -7.59 6.82 -16.35
C ASP A 85 -6.61 5.69 -16.02
N GLU A 86 -5.55 5.52 -16.82
CA GLU A 86 -4.50 4.54 -16.57
C GLU A 86 -3.73 4.90 -15.29
N ARG A 87 -3.44 6.18 -15.09
CA ARG A 87 -2.77 6.68 -13.89
C ARG A 87 -3.59 6.51 -12.63
N MET A 88 -4.90 6.78 -12.69
CA MET A 88 -5.83 6.55 -11.59
C MET A 88 -5.92 5.06 -11.21
N ARG A 89 -5.95 4.16 -12.19
CA ARG A 89 -5.91 2.70 -11.93
C ARG A 89 -4.63 2.29 -11.24
N HIS A 90 -3.49 2.84 -11.67
CA HIS A 90 -2.23 2.60 -11.00
C HIS A 90 -2.29 3.08 -9.55
N MET A 91 -2.73 4.32 -9.28
CA MET A 91 -2.82 4.87 -7.91
C MET A 91 -3.66 4.04 -6.95
N HIS A 92 -4.71 3.40 -7.44
CA HIS A 92 -5.57 2.52 -6.64
C HIS A 92 -4.82 1.29 -6.07
N ILE A 93 -3.61 1.00 -6.57
CA ILE A 93 -2.71 -0.05 -6.09
C ILE A 93 -1.73 0.50 -5.03
N TRP A 94 -1.51 1.81 -5.00
CA TRP A 94 -0.56 2.49 -4.09
C TRP A 94 -1.22 3.15 -2.87
N ILE A 95 -2.53 3.42 -2.95
CA ILE A 95 -3.33 4.14 -1.94
C ILE A 95 -4.42 3.22 -1.40
#